data_AF-A0A1G1LPD9-F1
#
_entry.id   AF-A0A1G1LPD9-F1
#
_cell.length_a   1.000
_cell.length_b   1.000
_cell.length_c   1.000
_cell.angle_alpha   90.00
_cell.angle_beta   90.00
_cell.angle_gamma   90.00
#
_symmetry.space_group_name_H-M   'P 1'
#
loop_
_entity.id
_entity.type
_entity.pdbx_description
1 polymer ?
#
loop_
_entity_poly.entity_id
_entity_poly.type
_entity_poly.pdbx_seq_one_letter_code
_entity_poly.pdbx_strand_id
1 'polypeptide(L)'
;MEPIKNLVSAEKLKNVFGIDNLNDKYFEYTELKDRHLGFSVKRNYPSNIRFVPPITKNGDFDILALIFVVCETPIDLKSQKIPLFLSISPYSRYLSTHLDYNFSDESCPTEDSVRKSKPTPKPIALEFSEYTYDLTSNSLQDSKNKTLTGEEILDSFFKEHCNTVHLFKGLALRWEMGSRNKAVKLCDFSIEILKWILKNLFGRTFESRDAFAGSLTTYLREDMKLLQLESIDIFGYKASKNIIMTFSIIILFSYILAHKFSIKSQLASDIMDNNLVTICFTFFSIWFLDRLIPYILFKIINLLIRLKVKFVFAKLKA
;
A
#
# COMPACT_ATOMS: atom_id res chain seq x y z
N MET A 1 30.67 11.53 16.71
CA MET A 1 29.22 11.27 16.61
C MET A 1 28.83 10.45 17.82
N GLU A 2 28.35 11.09 18.88
CA GLU A 2 27.68 10.34 19.96
C GLU A 2 26.40 9.72 19.39
N PRO A 3 26.09 8.45 19.73
CA PRO A 3 24.87 7.83 19.28
C PRO A 3 23.66 8.60 19.85
N ILE A 4 22.70 8.92 18.99
CA ILE A 4 21.41 9.57 19.27
C ILE A 4 20.68 8.96 20.49
N LYS A 5 20.98 7.70 20.84
CA LYS A 5 20.54 7.03 22.08
C LYS A 5 20.85 7.81 23.37
N ASN A 6 21.82 8.72 23.36
CA ASN A 6 22.15 9.53 24.53
C ASN A 6 21.31 10.82 24.66
N LEU A 7 20.62 11.28 23.61
CA LEU A 7 19.90 12.56 23.60
C LEU A 7 18.39 12.44 23.87
N VAL A 8 17.79 11.31 23.47
CA VAL A 8 16.39 10.97 23.73
C VAL A 8 16.35 9.52 24.19
N SER A 9 15.68 9.26 25.30
CA SER A 9 15.36 7.92 25.82
C SER A 9 13.84 7.73 25.86
N ALA A 10 13.35 6.49 25.86
CA ALA A 10 11.92 6.23 26.02
C ALA A 10 11.40 6.76 27.36
N GLU A 11 12.24 6.75 28.40
CA GLU A 11 11.96 7.34 29.71
C GLU A 11 11.84 8.87 29.63
N LYS A 12 12.72 9.55 28.87
CA LYS A 12 12.61 10.99 28.63
C LYS A 12 11.30 11.32 27.91
N LEU A 13 10.92 10.54 26.89
CA LEU A 13 9.64 10.71 26.21
C LEU A 13 8.45 10.45 27.14
N LYS A 14 8.51 9.41 27.96
CA LYS A 14 7.50 9.12 28.97
C LYS A 14 7.26 10.32 29.89
N ASN A 15 8.35 10.96 30.33
CA ASN A 15 8.30 12.15 31.19
C ASN A 15 7.73 13.37 30.46
N VAL A 16 8.15 13.61 29.21
CA VAL A 16 7.65 14.71 28.37
C VAL A 16 6.16 14.55 28.08
N PHE A 17 5.70 13.32 27.83
CA PHE A 17 4.29 13.02 27.65
C PHE A 17 3.50 13.02 28.97
N GLY A 18 4.17 13.05 30.12
CA GLY A 18 3.54 13.05 31.44
C GLY A 18 2.77 11.76 31.74
N ILE A 19 3.18 10.62 31.18
CA ILE A 19 2.41 9.35 31.24
C ILE A 19 2.11 8.94 32.69
N ASP A 20 3.04 9.15 33.62
CA ASP A 20 2.86 8.79 35.03
C ASP A 20 1.70 9.55 35.71
N ASN A 21 1.35 10.74 35.20
CA ASN A 21 0.23 11.54 35.69
C ASN A 21 -1.10 11.17 35.01
N LEU A 22 -1.08 10.29 34.01
CA LEU A 22 -2.23 9.94 33.17
C LEU A 22 -2.70 8.49 33.38
N ASN A 23 -2.25 7.84 34.45
CA ASN A 23 -2.53 6.42 34.74
C ASN A 23 -4.03 6.10 34.90
N ASP A 24 -4.87 7.10 35.15
CA ASP A 24 -6.33 7.00 35.21
C ASP A 24 -6.97 6.82 33.82
N LYS A 25 -6.36 7.36 32.76
CA LYS A 25 -6.86 7.32 31.38
C LYS A 25 -6.06 6.38 30.48
N TYR A 26 -4.74 6.35 30.66
CA TYR A 26 -3.79 5.61 29.85
C TYR A 26 -3.01 4.65 30.75
N PHE A 27 -2.98 3.38 30.40
CA PHE A 27 -2.40 2.33 31.24
C PHE A 27 -1.51 1.38 30.44
N GLU A 28 -0.82 0.48 31.14
CA GLU A 28 0.08 -0.53 30.56
C GLU A 28 1.18 0.09 29.68
N TYR A 29 1.92 1.07 30.22
CA TYR A 29 3.11 1.62 29.56
C TYR A 29 4.10 0.50 29.22
N THR A 30 4.49 0.42 27.95
CA THR A 30 5.51 -0.50 27.47
C THR A 30 6.53 0.26 26.63
N GLU A 31 7.80 0.18 27.01
CA GLU A 31 8.90 0.71 26.21
C GLU A 31 9.10 -0.14 24.95
N LEU A 32 9.28 0.51 23.79
CA LEU A 32 9.60 -0.17 22.55
C LEU A 32 11.09 -0.47 22.51
N LYS A 33 11.44 -1.75 22.56
CA LYS A 33 12.84 -2.23 22.61
C LYS A 33 13.49 -2.44 21.23
N ASP A 34 12.74 -2.21 20.16
CA ASP A 34 13.15 -2.48 18.78
C ASP A 34 13.99 -1.34 18.15
N ARG A 35 14.09 -1.30 16.80
CA ARG A 35 14.84 -0.30 16.01
C ARG A 35 14.37 1.15 16.18
N HIS A 36 13.27 1.37 16.90
CA HIS A 36 12.61 2.66 17.05
C HIS A 36 12.53 3.05 18.52
N LEU A 37 12.87 4.31 18.82
CA LEU A 37 12.81 4.83 20.17
C LEU A 37 11.41 5.35 20.46
N GLY A 38 10.74 4.81 21.47
CA GLY A 38 9.35 5.16 21.74
C GLY A 38 8.70 4.33 22.83
N PHE A 39 7.39 4.47 22.96
CA PHE A 39 6.59 3.72 23.92
C PHE A 39 5.20 3.41 23.36
N SER A 40 4.50 2.50 24.02
CA SER A 40 3.08 2.28 23.80
C SER A 40 2.28 2.40 25.09
N VAL A 41 1.05 2.88 24.98
CA VAL A 41 0.05 2.93 26.06
C VAL A 41 -1.28 2.40 25.56
N LYS A 42 -2.13 1.95 26.49
CA LYS A 42 -3.48 1.45 26.19
C LYS A 42 -4.52 2.36 26.82
N ARG A 43 -5.69 2.46 26.16
CA ARG A 43 -6.86 3.18 26.67
C ARG A 43 -8.14 2.42 26.36
N ASN A 44 -9.05 2.40 27.34
CA ASN A 44 -10.39 1.87 27.17
C ASN A 44 -11.21 2.75 26.22
N TYR A 45 -11.99 2.12 25.33
CA TYR A 45 -12.99 2.86 24.55
C TYR A 45 -14.08 3.41 25.49
N PRO A 46 -14.55 4.65 25.26
CA PRO A 46 -15.64 5.18 26.07
C PRO A 46 -16.94 4.46 25.78
N SER A 47 -17.78 4.29 26.80
CA SER A 47 -19.04 3.52 26.72
C SER A 47 -20.09 4.10 25.77
N ASN A 48 -19.95 5.37 25.38
CA ASN A 48 -20.91 6.11 24.56
C ASN A 48 -20.59 6.10 23.06
N ILE A 49 -19.58 5.36 22.59
CA ILE A 49 -19.29 5.25 21.15
C ILE A 49 -20.12 4.13 20.51
N ARG A 50 -20.25 4.17 19.19
CA ARG A 50 -21.02 3.15 18.44
C ARG A 50 -20.38 1.77 18.43
N PHE A 51 -19.07 1.70 18.65
CA PHE A 51 -18.36 0.45 18.78
C PHE A 51 -18.60 -0.13 20.17
N VAL A 52 -19.06 -1.38 20.23
CA VAL A 52 -19.24 -2.08 21.49
C VAL A 52 -18.09 -3.07 21.64
N PRO A 53 -17.08 -2.81 22.48
CA PRO A 53 -15.98 -3.75 22.69
C PRO A 53 -16.50 -5.04 23.37
N PRO A 54 -15.95 -6.22 23.02
CA PRO A 54 -16.24 -7.45 23.76
C PRO A 54 -15.79 -7.32 25.22
N ILE A 55 -16.53 -7.96 26.13
CA ILE A 55 -16.27 -7.98 27.57
C ILE A 55 -16.02 -9.40 28.08
N THR A 56 -15.06 -9.51 29.00
CA THR A 56 -14.78 -10.73 29.77
C THR A 56 -15.88 -11.01 30.77
N LYS A 57 -15.84 -12.20 31.38
CA LYS A 57 -16.76 -12.58 32.48
C LYS A 57 -16.67 -11.61 33.66
N ASN A 58 -15.53 -10.98 33.86
CA ASN A 58 -15.27 -10.00 34.93
C ASN A 58 -15.72 -8.58 34.57
N GLY A 59 -16.23 -8.36 33.36
CA GLY A 59 -16.69 -7.05 32.89
C GLY A 59 -15.60 -6.18 32.26
N ASP A 60 -14.38 -6.67 32.13
CA ASP A 60 -13.28 -5.95 31.49
C ASP A 60 -13.42 -5.95 29.97
N PHE A 61 -13.04 -4.85 29.32
CA PHE A 61 -12.97 -4.80 27.86
C PHE A 61 -11.80 -5.64 27.33
N ASP A 62 -12.09 -6.49 26.35
CA ASP A 62 -11.09 -7.23 25.59
C ASP A 62 -10.42 -6.34 24.54
N ILE A 63 -11.22 -5.59 23.76
CA ILE A 63 -10.73 -4.72 22.69
C ILE A 63 -10.52 -3.30 23.23
N LEU A 64 -9.27 -2.85 23.17
CA LEU A 64 -8.78 -1.56 23.64
C LEU A 64 -8.19 -0.74 22.49
N ALA A 65 -7.91 0.54 22.73
CA ALA A 65 -7.07 1.33 21.83
C ALA A 65 -5.62 1.23 22.29
N LEU A 66 -4.75 0.72 21.42
CA LEU A 66 -3.30 0.69 21.61
C LEU A 66 -2.69 1.83 20.83
N ILE A 67 -2.00 2.73 21.54
CA ILE A 67 -1.33 3.90 20.98
C ILE A 67 0.17 3.68 21.06
N PHE A 68 0.85 3.80 19.92
CA PHE A 68 2.29 3.85 19.81
C PHE A 68 2.73 5.29 19.59
N VAL A 69 3.78 5.69 20.29
CA VAL A 69 4.47 6.97 20.08
C VAL A 69 5.93 6.65 19.83
N VAL A 70 6.42 7.04 18.67
CA VAL A 70 7.77 6.73 18.18
C VAL A 70 8.46 8.03 17.76
N CYS A 71 9.69 8.23 18.22
CA CYS A 71 10.59 9.20 17.62
C CYS A 71 11.20 8.61 16.35
N GLU A 72 10.98 9.27 15.23
CA GLU A 72 11.72 8.97 14.02
C GLU A 72 13.18 9.43 14.21
N THR A 73 14.13 8.55 13.91
CA THR A 73 15.56 8.88 13.99
C THR A 73 15.84 10.11 13.12
N PRO A 74 16.52 11.15 13.66
CA PRO A 74 16.67 12.42 12.95
C PRO A 74 17.43 12.22 11.65
N ILE A 75 16.82 12.66 10.54
CA ILE A 75 17.49 12.80 9.24
C ILE A 75 18.41 14.03 9.26
N ASP A 76 18.15 15.02 10.13
CA ASP A 76 18.98 16.21 10.30
C ASP A 76 18.99 16.70 11.75
N LEU A 77 20.10 16.47 12.46
CA LEU A 77 20.31 16.93 13.85
C LEU A 77 20.43 18.46 13.97
N LYS A 78 20.54 19.20 12.86
CA LYS A 78 20.66 20.66 12.88
C LYS A 78 19.40 21.38 13.33
N SER A 79 18.22 20.77 13.12
CA SER A 79 16.94 21.42 13.43
C SER A 79 16.58 21.38 14.92
N GLN A 80 17.26 20.55 15.73
CA GLN A 80 16.90 20.24 17.13
C GLN A 80 15.44 19.78 17.33
N LYS A 81 14.71 19.49 16.25
CA LYS A 81 13.32 19.04 16.24
C LYS A 81 13.25 17.63 15.69
N ILE A 82 12.67 16.74 16.46
CA ILE A 82 12.53 15.32 16.12
C ILE A 82 11.08 15.04 15.73
N PRO A 83 10.80 14.51 14.54
CA PRO A 83 9.44 14.12 14.17
C PRO A 83 8.93 12.97 15.04
N LEU A 84 7.68 13.05 15.44
CA LEU A 84 6.97 12.02 16.19
C LEU A 84 6.01 11.30 15.25
N PHE A 85 6.14 9.99 15.21
CA PHE A 85 5.20 9.08 14.58
C PHE A 85 4.28 8.50 15.64
N LEU A 86 2.98 8.72 15.49
CA LEU A 86 1.95 8.16 16.35
C LEU A 86 1.12 7.17 15.54
N SER A 87 0.82 6.02 16.13
CA SER A 87 -0.09 5.04 15.53
C SER A 87 -1.09 4.59 16.59
N ILE A 88 -2.36 4.42 16.21
CA ILE A 88 -3.41 3.92 17.09
C ILE A 88 -4.18 2.82 16.39
N SER A 89 -4.42 1.72 17.09
CA SER A 89 -5.12 0.56 16.54
C SER A 89 -6.00 -0.13 17.59
N PRO A 90 -7.07 -0.81 17.16
CA PRO A 90 -7.82 -1.70 18.05
C PRO A 90 -6.95 -2.92 18.40
N TYR A 91 -6.76 -3.17 19.69
CA TYR A 91 -5.96 -4.27 20.23
C TYR A 91 -6.84 -5.16 21.10
N SER A 92 -6.91 -6.45 20.78
CA SER A 92 -7.60 -7.45 21.61
C SER A 92 -6.61 -8.06 22.59
N ARG A 93 -6.94 -8.02 23.88
CA ARG A 93 -6.13 -8.67 24.93
C ARG A 93 -6.05 -10.17 24.67
N TYR A 94 -7.18 -10.82 24.41
CA TYR A 94 -7.27 -12.27 24.21
C TYR A 94 -6.63 -12.73 22.91
N LEU A 95 -6.99 -12.12 21.77
CA LEU A 95 -6.46 -12.52 20.45
C LEU A 95 -5.01 -12.10 20.23
N SER A 96 -4.42 -11.29 21.11
CA SER A 96 -2.98 -11.02 21.04
C SER A 96 -2.13 -12.22 21.46
N THR A 97 -2.69 -13.15 22.23
CA THR A 97 -2.02 -14.36 22.75
C THR A 97 -2.62 -15.66 22.20
N HIS A 98 -3.77 -15.58 21.51
CA HIS A 98 -4.50 -16.73 20.97
C HIS A 98 -4.85 -16.52 19.50
N LEU A 99 -4.97 -17.63 18.75
CA LEU A 99 -5.33 -17.58 17.33
C LEU A 99 -6.81 -17.22 17.09
N ASP A 100 -7.69 -17.66 17.98
CA ASP A 100 -9.14 -17.42 17.93
C ASP A 100 -9.74 -17.43 19.34
N TYR A 101 -11.00 -17.03 19.48
CA TYR A 101 -11.73 -17.07 20.73
C TYR A 101 -12.02 -18.51 21.17
N ASN A 102 -11.58 -18.86 22.39
CA ASN A 102 -11.95 -20.11 23.04
C ASN A 102 -12.85 -19.79 24.24
N PHE A 103 -14.17 -19.90 24.06
CA PHE A 103 -15.15 -19.57 25.10
C PHE A 103 -15.12 -20.48 26.34
N SER A 104 -14.33 -21.56 26.29
CA SER A 104 -14.07 -22.43 27.43
C SER A 104 -13.06 -21.82 28.42
N ASP A 105 -12.22 -20.90 27.95
CA ASP A 105 -11.23 -20.19 28.75
C ASP A 105 -11.90 -19.11 29.63
N GLU A 106 -11.43 -18.96 30.86
CA GLU A 106 -11.94 -17.95 31.79
C GLU A 106 -11.57 -16.52 31.38
N SER A 107 -10.41 -16.36 30.73
CA SER A 107 -9.91 -15.06 30.27
C SER A 107 -10.52 -14.61 28.94
N CYS A 108 -11.20 -15.51 28.21
CA CYS A 108 -11.85 -15.21 26.95
C CYS A 108 -13.08 -14.29 27.17
N PRO A 109 -13.31 -13.29 26.29
CA PRO A 109 -14.58 -12.57 26.29
C PRO A 109 -15.75 -13.52 26.09
N THR A 110 -16.88 -13.18 26.70
CA THR A 110 -18.10 -14.00 26.62
C THR A 110 -18.60 -14.09 25.19
N GLU A 111 -19.11 -15.27 24.80
CA GLU A 111 -19.62 -15.50 23.44
C GLU A 111 -20.69 -14.47 23.04
N ASP A 112 -21.63 -14.20 23.94
CA ASP A 112 -22.67 -13.18 23.72
C ASP A 112 -22.10 -11.79 23.49
N SER A 113 -21.03 -11.44 24.19
CA SER A 113 -20.38 -10.14 24.02
C SER A 113 -19.65 -10.04 22.68
N VAL A 114 -18.92 -11.09 22.29
CA VAL A 114 -18.28 -11.17 20.97
C VAL A 114 -19.33 -11.07 19.85
N ARG A 115 -20.45 -11.80 19.98
CA ARG A 115 -21.58 -11.73 19.04
C ARG A 115 -22.18 -10.32 18.95
N LYS A 116 -22.36 -9.63 20.07
CA LYS A 116 -22.85 -8.23 20.11
C LYS A 116 -21.85 -7.24 19.50
N SER A 117 -20.56 -7.45 19.69
CA SER A 117 -19.50 -6.58 19.17
C SER A 117 -19.36 -6.68 17.64
N LYS A 118 -19.45 -7.89 17.09
CA LYS A 118 -19.23 -8.19 15.66
C LYS A 118 -19.97 -7.28 14.66
N PRO A 119 -21.26 -6.97 14.81
CA PRO A 119 -21.98 -6.08 13.88
C PRO A 119 -21.66 -4.59 14.06
N THR A 120 -20.98 -4.20 15.15
CA THR A 120 -20.71 -2.78 15.42
C THR A 120 -19.54 -2.24 14.60
N PRO A 121 -19.57 -0.96 14.20
CA PRO A 121 -18.50 -0.37 13.41
C PRO A 121 -17.22 -0.28 14.24
N LYS A 122 -16.20 -1.08 13.89
CA LYS A 122 -14.89 -1.01 14.55
C LYS A 122 -14.16 0.30 14.23
N PRO A 123 -13.41 0.87 15.20
CA PRO A 123 -12.47 1.95 14.96
C PRO A 123 -11.42 1.53 13.92
N ILE A 124 -11.04 2.46 13.05
CA ILE A 124 -10.05 2.25 12.00
C ILE A 124 -8.68 2.64 12.56
N ALA A 125 -7.66 1.82 12.33
CA ALA A 125 -6.31 2.18 12.73
C ALA A 125 -5.85 3.46 12.02
N LEU A 126 -5.26 4.39 12.76
CA LEU A 126 -4.75 5.66 12.25
C LEU A 126 -3.25 5.77 12.49
N GLU A 127 -2.57 6.48 11.60
CA GLU A 127 -1.17 6.83 11.69
C GLU A 127 -1.03 8.34 11.47
N PHE A 128 -0.27 9.01 12.33
CA PHE A 128 -0.13 10.47 12.34
C PHE A 128 1.34 10.85 12.53
N SER A 129 1.82 11.85 11.79
CA SER A 129 3.24 12.23 11.80
C SER A 129 3.44 13.76 11.80
N GLU A 130 2.49 14.52 12.35
CA GLU A 130 2.53 15.99 12.29
C GLU A 130 3.09 16.64 13.56
N TYR A 131 3.35 15.84 14.60
CA TYR A 131 3.90 16.33 15.86
C TYR A 131 5.43 16.27 15.83
N THR A 132 6.06 17.21 16.52
CA THR A 132 7.51 17.26 16.68
C THR A 132 7.86 17.42 18.15
N TYR A 133 8.99 16.83 18.54
CA TYR A 133 9.59 17.01 19.84
C TYR A 133 10.81 17.94 19.70
N ASP A 134 10.75 19.09 20.35
CA ASP A 134 11.82 20.08 20.37
C ASP A 134 12.77 19.80 21.54
N LEU A 135 14.03 19.48 21.22
CA LEU A 135 15.08 19.14 22.17
C LEU A 135 15.49 20.33 23.05
N THR A 136 15.33 21.56 22.57
CA THR A 136 15.82 22.77 23.24
C THR A 136 14.84 23.27 24.27
N SER A 137 13.56 23.31 23.90
CA SER A 137 12.47 23.68 24.81
C SER A 137 11.94 22.49 25.62
N ASN A 138 12.39 21.27 25.31
CA ASN A 138 11.87 20.02 25.87
C ASN A 138 10.33 19.94 25.79
N SER A 139 9.77 20.36 24.64
CA SER A 139 8.34 20.53 24.46
C SER A 139 7.83 19.83 23.20
N LEU A 140 6.54 19.46 23.20
CA LEU A 140 5.86 18.86 22.06
C LEU A 140 5.18 19.97 21.26
N GLN A 141 5.35 19.97 19.94
CA GLN A 141 4.84 20.99 19.04
C GLN A 141 4.01 20.36 17.92
N ASP A 142 2.94 21.03 17.52
CA ASP A 142 2.19 20.69 16.31
C ASP A 142 2.88 21.21 15.02
N SER A 143 2.26 20.94 13.88
CA SER A 143 2.71 21.43 12.57
C SER A 143 2.74 22.96 12.43
N LYS A 144 2.12 23.70 13.36
CA LYS A 144 2.10 25.16 13.45
C LYS A 144 3.05 25.71 14.51
N ASN A 145 3.91 24.86 15.09
CA ASN A 145 4.79 25.18 16.22
C ASN A 145 4.06 25.61 17.50
N LYS A 146 2.78 25.27 17.65
CA LYS A 146 2.06 25.47 18.92
C LYS A 146 2.50 24.39 19.90
N THR A 147 2.94 24.79 21.07
CA THR A 147 3.26 23.85 22.16
C THR A 147 1.99 23.18 22.66
N LEU A 148 2.05 21.86 22.79
CA LEU A 148 0.98 21.00 23.30
C LEU A 148 1.51 20.13 24.43
N THR A 149 0.62 19.69 25.32
CA THR A 149 0.95 18.67 26.32
C THR A 149 0.86 17.27 25.71
N GLY A 150 1.52 16.29 26.35
CA GLY A 150 1.40 14.89 25.96
C GLY A 150 -0.05 14.38 26.03
N GLU A 151 -0.79 14.79 27.06
CA GLU A 151 -2.20 14.48 27.22
C GLU A 151 -3.04 15.02 26.06
N GLU A 152 -2.84 16.29 25.68
CA GLU A 152 -3.57 16.91 24.56
C GLU A 152 -3.34 16.16 23.25
N ILE A 153 -2.11 15.73 22.99
CA ILE A 153 -1.76 14.96 21.79
C ILE A 153 -2.44 13.59 21.83
N LEU A 154 -2.31 12.84 22.92
CA LEU A 154 -2.90 11.52 23.06
C LEU A 154 -4.44 11.57 23.00
N ASP A 155 -5.06 12.54 23.68
CA ASP A 155 -6.53 12.71 23.72
C ASP A 155 -7.07 13.13 22.35
N SER A 156 -6.40 14.05 21.66
CA SER A 156 -6.77 14.45 20.30
C SER A 156 -6.73 13.24 19.36
N PHE A 157 -5.64 12.49 19.39
CA PHE A 157 -5.45 11.32 18.52
C PHE A 157 -6.42 10.18 18.84
N PHE A 158 -6.66 9.92 20.13
CA PHE A 158 -7.67 8.95 20.58
C PHE A 158 -9.09 9.34 20.17
N LYS A 159 -9.42 10.64 20.23
CA LYS A 159 -10.72 11.16 19.80
C LYS A 159 -10.91 11.01 18.30
N GLU A 160 -9.89 11.27 17.49
CA GLU A 160 -9.92 11.04 16.04
C GLU A 160 -10.17 9.56 15.71
N HIS A 161 -9.45 8.66 16.37
CA HIS A 161 -9.66 7.21 16.26
C HIS A 161 -11.08 6.80 16.61
N CYS A 162 -11.62 7.30 17.74
CA CYS A 162 -13.01 7.05 18.12
C CYS A 162 -13.99 7.60 17.09
N ASN A 163 -13.70 8.75 16.49
CA ASN A 163 -14.59 9.37 15.50
C ASN A 163 -14.75 8.55 14.21
N THR A 164 -13.82 7.63 13.93
CA THR A 164 -13.89 6.73 12.76
C THR A 164 -15.06 5.74 12.81
N VAL A 165 -15.72 5.59 13.96
CA VAL A 165 -16.91 4.72 14.11
C VAL A 165 -18.22 5.42 13.72
N HIS A 166 -18.20 6.75 13.58
CA HIS A 166 -19.40 7.52 13.24
C HIS A 166 -19.71 7.47 11.75
N LEU A 167 -21.00 7.62 11.41
CA LEU A 167 -21.52 7.45 10.04
C LEU A 167 -20.73 8.24 8.99
N PHE A 168 -20.63 9.57 9.12
CA PHE A 168 -20.06 10.38 8.04
C PHE A 168 -18.54 10.25 7.93
N LYS A 169 -17.82 10.50 9.03
CA LYS A 169 -16.35 10.40 9.05
C LYS A 169 -15.86 8.98 8.78
N GLY A 170 -16.46 7.99 9.44
CA GLY A 170 -16.12 6.58 9.26
C GLY A 170 -16.42 6.04 7.88
N LEU A 171 -17.57 6.40 7.29
CA LEU A 171 -17.92 5.95 5.94
C LEU A 171 -17.02 6.60 4.89
N ALA A 172 -16.67 7.88 5.03
CA ALA A 172 -15.71 8.55 4.14
C ALA A 172 -14.34 7.85 4.18
N LEU A 173 -13.80 7.57 5.37
CA LEU A 173 -12.53 6.87 5.53
C LEU A 173 -12.58 5.44 5.00
N ARG A 174 -13.63 4.67 5.31
CA ARG A 174 -13.81 3.31 4.78
C ARG A 174 -13.97 3.29 3.27
N TRP A 175 -14.65 4.29 2.71
CA TRP A 175 -14.76 4.45 1.27
C TRP A 175 -13.42 4.80 0.64
N GLU A 176 -12.65 5.69 1.24
CA GLU A 176 -11.30 6.03 0.79
C GLU A 176 -10.37 4.80 0.83
N MET A 177 -10.34 4.06 1.94
CA MET A 177 -9.58 2.81 2.06
C MET A 177 -10.06 1.76 1.06
N GLY A 178 -11.38 1.60 0.91
CA GLY A 178 -11.98 0.63 0.00
C GLY A 178 -11.71 0.95 -1.47
N SER A 179 -11.82 2.21 -1.86
CA SER A 179 -11.53 2.67 -3.23
C SER A 179 -10.04 2.55 -3.57
N ARG A 180 -9.15 2.88 -2.64
CA ARG A 180 -7.69 2.64 -2.79
C ARG A 180 -7.38 1.17 -2.96
N ASN A 181 -7.93 0.29 -2.13
CA ASN A 181 -7.74 -1.15 -2.25
C ASN A 181 -8.26 -1.68 -3.59
N LYS A 182 -9.41 -1.18 -4.07
CA LYS A 182 -9.92 -1.52 -5.41
C LYS A 182 -8.97 -1.02 -6.51
N ALA A 183 -8.44 0.19 -6.40
CA ALA A 183 -7.48 0.74 -7.36
C ALA A 183 -6.18 -0.09 -7.41
N VAL A 184 -5.64 -0.48 -6.25
CA VAL A 184 -4.47 -1.38 -6.16
C VAL A 184 -4.76 -2.72 -6.84
N LYS A 185 -5.91 -3.35 -6.53
CA LYS A 185 -6.31 -4.62 -7.17
C LYS A 185 -6.49 -4.47 -8.68
N LEU A 186 -7.02 -3.35 -9.15
CA LEU A 186 -7.16 -3.07 -10.59
C LEU A 186 -5.79 -2.89 -11.27
N CYS A 187 -4.85 -2.22 -10.61
CA CYS A 187 -3.46 -2.12 -11.09
C CYS A 187 -2.81 -3.51 -11.18
N ASP A 188 -2.93 -4.34 -10.15
CA ASP A 188 -2.38 -5.70 -10.13
C ASP A 188 -2.97 -6.56 -11.26
N PHE A 189 -4.30 -6.55 -11.39
CA PHE A 189 -4.99 -7.26 -12.46
C PHE A 189 -4.52 -6.79 -13.85
N SER A 190 -4.40 -5.48 -14.05
CA SER A 190 -3.94 -4.90 -15.32
C SER A 190 -2.48 -5.27 -15.62
N ILE A 191 -1.60 -5.25 -14.62
CA ILE A 191 -0.19 -5.66 -14.77
C ILE A 191 -0.12 -7.12 -15.20
N GLU A 192 -0.89 -8.01 -14.58
CA GLU A 192 -0.88 -9.44 -14.93
C GLU A 192 -1.43 -9.69 -16.35
N ILE A 193 -2.46 -8.96 -16.77
CA ILE A 193 -2.92 -9.01 -18.18
C ILE A 193 -1.81 -8.56 -19.14
N LEU A 194 -1.13 -7.45 -18.85
CA LEU A 194 -0.08 -6.93 -19.73
C LEU A 194 1.13 -7.88 -19.81
N LYS A 195 1.50 -8.52 -18.69
CA LYS A 195 2.52 -9.57 -18.68
C LYS A 195 2.07 -10.80 -19.48
N TRP A 196 0.81 -11.20 -19.35
CA TRP A 196 0.25 -12.30 -20.14
C TRP A 196 0.27 -11.98 -21.63
N ILE A 197 -0.09 -10.75 -22.03
CA ILE A 197 0.01 -10.27 -23.42
C ILE A 197 1.46 -10.32 -23.92
N LEU A 198 2.42 -9.80 -23.15
CA LEU A 198 3.84 -9.83 -23.50
C LEU A 198 4.35 -11.26 -23.70
N LYS A 199 3.97 -12.18 -22.81
CA LYS A 199 4.39 -13.58 -22.88
C LYS A 199 3.82 -14.28 -24.10
N ASN A 200 2.50 -14.23 -24.29
CA ASN A 200 1.82 -15.06 -25.28
C ASN A 200 1.79 -14.46 -26.68
N LEU A 201 1.73 -13.13 -26.83
CA LEU A 201 1.72 -12.49 -28.15
C LEU A 201 3.12 -12.10 -28.63
N PHE A 202 3.98 -11.69 -27.71
CA PHE A 202 5.29 -11.13 -28.05
C PHE A 202 6.48 -12.01 -27.65
N GLY A 203 6.24 -13.15 -26.99
CA GLY A 203 7.31 -14.05 -26.56
C GLY A 203 8.30 -13.40 -25.59
N ARG A 204 7.84 -12.42 -24.79
CA ARG A 204 8.67 -11.67 -23.84
C ARG A 204 8.21 -11.89 -22.41
N THR A 205 9.16 -12.01 -21.51
CA THR A 205 8.89 -12.17 -20.07
C THR A 205 9.76 -11.22 -19.25
N PHE A 206 9.37 -11.00 -18.00
CA PHE A 206 10.19 -10.31 -17.01
C PHE A 206 10.82 -11.32 -16.07
N GLU A 207 12.09 -11.10 -15.73
CA GLU A 207 12.76 -11.79 -14.63
C GLU A 207 12.81 -10.82 -13.44
N SER A 208 12.15 -11.17 -12.32
CA SER A 208 12.19 -10.31 -11.14
C SER A 208 13.53 -10.50 -10.43
N ARG A 209 14.23 -9.40 -10.14
CA ARG A 209 15.48 -9.43 -9.38
C ARG A 209 15.22 -9.74 -7.89
N ASP A 210 14.07 -9.29 -7.37
CA ASP A 210 13.65 -9.51 -5.99
C ASP A 210 12.32 -10.26 -5.91
N ALA A 211 12.32 -11.43 -5.26
CA ALA A 211 11.11 -12.20 -5.00
C ALA A 211 10.20 -11.52 -3.95
N PHE A 212 10.78 -10.77 -3.01
CA PHE A 212 10.07 -10.12 -1.92
C PHE A 212 9.52 -8.72 -2.28
N ALA A 213 10.28 -7.91 -3.03
CA ALA A 213 9.90 -6.55 -3.39
C ALA A 213 9.22 -6.45 -4.77
N GLY A 214 9.21 -7.54 -5.54
CA GLY A 214 8.85 -7.56 -6.96
C GLY A 214 7.46 -7.00 -7.32
N SER A 215 6.54 -6.92 -6.35
CA SER A 215 5.19 -6.37 -6.58
C SER A 215 5.10 -4.83 -6.42
N LEU A 216 6.13 -4.19 -5.85
CA LEU A 216 6.20 -2.75 -5.59
C LEU A 216 7.38 -2.08 -6.31
N THR A 217 8.31 -2.86 -6.86
CA THR A 217 9.47 -2.36 -7.60
C THR A 217 9.22 -2.34 -9.10
N THR A 218 9.61 -1.24 -9.76
CA THR A 218 9.56 -1.15 -11.22
C THR A 218 10.63 -2.03 -11.87
N TYR A 219 10.35 -2.54 -13.07
CA TYR A 219 11.30 -3.31 -13.87
C TYR A 219 12.29 -2.39 -14.61
N LEU A 220 13.55 -2.83 -14.68
CA LEU A 220 14.55 -2.23 -15.56
C LEU A 220 14.40 -2.80 -16.98
N ARG A 221 14.96 -2.08 -17.96
CA ARG A 221 14.88 -2.50 -19.37
C ARG A 221 15.54 -3.86 -19.61
N GLU A 222 16.59 -4.16 -18.87
CA GLU A 222 17.35 -5.41 -18.91
C GLU A 222 16.55 -6.62 -18.42
N ASP A 223 15.52 -6.37 -17.60
CA ASP A 223 14.70 -7.44 -17.01
C ASP A 223 13.72 -8.03 -18.02
N MET A 224 13.46 -7.32 -19.13
CA MET A 224 12.63 -7.79 -20.23
C MET A 224 13.45 -8.69 -21.16
N LYS A 225 13.23 -10.00 -21.08
CA LYS A 225 13.94 -11.01 -21.86
C LYS A 225 13.04 -11.63 -22.93
N LEU A 226 13.65 -12.01 -24.04
CA LEU A 226 13.02 -12.83 -25.07
C LEU A 226 13.02 -14.29 -24.58
N LEU A 227 11.90 -14.99 -24.74
CA LEU A 227 11.82 -16.43 -24.49
C LEU A 227 12.66 -17.15 -25.55
N GLN A 228 13.85 -17.63 -25.15
CA GLN A 228 14.89 -18.11 -26.06
C GLN A 228 14.49 -19.34 -26.89
N LEU A 229 13.45 -20.08 -26.48
CA LEU A 229 13.08 -21.36 -27.08
C LEU A 229 12.30 -21.24 -28.41
N GLU A 230 11.91 -20.03 -28.83
CA GLU A 230 10.94 -19.84 -29.92
C GLU A 230 11.33 -18.71 -30.88
N SER A 231 12.55 -18.70 -31.44
CA SER A 231 12.94 -17.72 -32.48
C SER A 231 13.07 -18.34 -33.87
N ILE A 232 12.67 -17.58 -34.90
CA ILE A 232 12.86 -17.86 -36.32
C ILE A 232 13.76 -16.75 -36.88
N ASP A 233 14.72 -17.12 -37.71
CA ASP A 233 15.57 -16.18 -38.44
C ASP A 233 14.91 -15.83 -39.78
N ILE A 234 14.59 -14.55 -39.98
CA ILE A 234 14.02 -14.01 -41.20
C ILE A 234 15.02 -12.98 -41.74
N PHE A 235 15.81 -13.35 -42.75
CA PHE A 235 16.82 -12.48 -43.37
C PHE A 235 17.83 -11.86 -42.37
N GLY A 236 18.27 -12.62 -41.38
CA GLY A 236 19.19 -12.16 -40.32
C GLY A 236 18.48 -11.52 -39.12
N TYR A 237 17.16 -11.35 -39.19
CA TYR A 237 16.34 -10.86 -38.08
C TYR A 237 15.75 -12.02 -37.28
N LYS A 238 16.18 -12.16 -36.02
CA LYS A 238 15.60 -13.15 -35.09
C LYS A 238 14.30 -12.62 -34.50
N ALA A 239 13.16 -13.09 -35.02
CA ALA A 239 11.83 -12.81 -34.50
C ALA A 239 11.31 -13.99 -33.66
N SER A 240 10.48 -13.73 -32.65
CA SER A 240 9.78 -14.81 -31.94
C SER A 240 8.68 -15.42 -32.82
N LYS A 241 8.47 -16.73 -32.72
CA LYS A 241 7.35 -17.46 -33.36
C LYS A 241 6.01 -16.82 -33.01
N ASN A 242 5.83 -16.41 -31.75
CA ASN A 242 4.59 -15.78 -31.27
C ASN A 242 4.32 -14.46 -31.97
N ILE A 243 5.37 -13.70 -32.31
CA ILE A 243 5.24 -12.43 -33.04
C ILE A 243 4.79 -12.68 -34.47
N ILE A 244 5.38 -13.67 -35.15
CA ILE A 244 5.00 -14.03 -36.53
C ILE A 244 3.56 -14.53 -36.57
N MET A 245 3.17 -15.37 -35.62
CA MET A 245 1.79 -15.86 -35.48
C MET A 245 0.82 -14.70 -35.20
N THR A 246 1.15 -13.82 -34.26
CA THR A 246 0.35 -12.64 -33.91
C THR A 246 0.19 -11.70 -35.11
N PHE A 247 1.28 -11.44 -35.84
CA PHE A 247 1.25 -10.63 -37.06
C PHE A 247 0.32 -11.24 -38.12
N SER A 248 0.42 -12.55 -38.35
CA SER A 248 -0.42 -13.28 -39.31
C SER A 248 -1.90 -13.20 -38.92
N ILE A 249 -2.22 -13.36 -37.63
CA ILE A 249 -3.58 -13.22 -37.10
C ILE A 249 -4.10 -11.78 -37.28
N ILE A 250 -3.27 -10.76 -37.02
CA ILE A 250 -3.65 -9.35 -37.20
C ILE A 250 -3.96 -9.05 -38.66
N ILE A 251 -3.15 -9.53 -39.61
CA ILE A 251 -3.40 -9.35 -41.05
C ILE A 251 -4.70 -10.03 -41.45
N LEU A 252 -4.88 -11.30 -41.08
CA LEU A 252 -6.09 -12.07 -41.40
C LEU A 252 -7.35 -11.40 -40.85
N PHE A 253 -7.30 -10.96 -39.58
CA PHE A 253 -8.42 -10.28 -38.95
C PHE A 253 -8.72 -8.93 -39.60
N SER A 254 -7.68 -8.16 -39.91
CA SER A 254 -7.81 -6.88 -40.65
C SER A 254 -8.46 -7.09 -42.02
N TYR A 255 -8.08 -8.15 -42.74
CA TYR A 255 -8.67 -8.52 -44.02
C TYR A 255 -10.16 -8.88 -43.89
N ILE A 256 -10.52 -9.73 -42.91
CA ILE A 256 -11.92 -10.12 -42.65
C ILE A 256 -12.77 -8.89 -42.31
N LEU A 257 -12.25 -7.98 -41.47
CA LEU A 257 -12.95 -6.75 -41.12
C LEU A 257 -13.12 -5.83 -42.33
N ALA A 258 -12.06 -5.61 -43.11
CA ALA A 258 -12.12 -4.77 -44.31
C ALA A 258 -13.15 -5.30 -45.31
N HIS A 259 -13.19 -6.64 -45.53
CA HIS A 259 -14.19 -7.28 -46.37
C HIS A 259 -15.61 -7.12 -45.82
N LYS A 260 -15.81 -7.40 -44.52
CA LYS A 260 -17.14 -7.32 -43.89
C LYS A 260 -17.74 -5.91 -43.91
N PHE A 261 -16.89 -4.89 -43.75
CA PHE A 261 -17.31 -3.49 -43.75
C PHE A 261 -17.15 -2.80 -45.11
N SER A 262 -16.80 -3.54 -46.17
CA SER A 262 -16.56 -3.00 -47.52
C SER A 262 -15.60 -1.80 -47.54
N ILE A 263 -14.61 -1.79 -46.63
CA ILE A 263 -13.65 -0.71 -46.50
C ILE A 263 -12.66 -0.83 -47.65
N LYS A 264 -12.78 0.08 -48.63
CA LYS A 264 -11.78 0.24 -49.70
C LYS A 264 -10.69 1.19 -49.20
N SER A 265 -9.56 0.65 -48.80
CA SER A 265 -8.39 1.46 -48.43
C SER A 265 -7.47 1.61 -49.63
N GLN A 266 -7.37 2.84 -50.15
CA GLN A 266 -6.46 3.16 -51.25
C GLN A 266 -5.00 2.85 -50.88
N LEU A 267 -4.61 3.18 -49.64
CA LEU A 267 -3.29 2.86 -49.09
C LEU A 267 -2.98 1.36 -49.09
N ALA A 268 -3.97 0.51 -48.83
CA ALA A 268 -3.76 -0.94 -48.88
C ALA A 268 -3.55 -1.44 -50.32
N SER A 269 -4.27 -0.88 -51.29
CA SER A 269 -4.05 -1.16 -52.72
C SER A 269 -2.64 -0.75 -53.13
N ASP A 270 -2.27 0.50 -52.85
CA ASP A 270 -0.98 1.07 -53.24
C ASP A 270 0.21 0.26 -52.68
N ILE A 271 0.08 -0.28 -51.45
CA ILE A 271 1.09 -1.15 -50.86
C ILE A 271 1.16 -2.49 -51.59
N MET A 272 0.01 -3.11 -51.89
CA MET A 272 -0.09 -4.44 -52.51
C MET A 272 0.25 -4.45 -54.00
N ASP A 273 0.06 -3.33 -54.70
CA ASP A 273 0.36 -3.17 -56.12
C ASP A 273 1.88 -3.18 -56.41
N ASN A 274 2.72 -3.01 -55.39
CA ASN A 274 4.18 -3.08 -55.50
C ASN A 274 4.80 -4.08 -54.51
N ASN A 275 5.36 -5.17 -55.04
CA ASN A 275 6.01 -6.23 -54.26
C ASN A 275 7.09 -5.70 -53.29
N LEU A 276 7.91 -4.73 -53.71
CA LEU A 276 8.97 -4.18 -52.87
C LEU A 276 8.38 -3.41 -51.69
N VAL A 277 7.36 -2.58 -51.95
CA VAL A 277 6.67 -1.81 -50.91
C VAL A 277 5.96 -2.74 -49.92
N THR A 278 5.30 -3.80 -50.41
CA THR A 278 4.70 -4.84 -49.57
C THR A 278 5.73 -5.50 -48.65
N ILE A 279 6.89 -5.87 -49.18
CA ILE A 279 7.98 -6.47 -48.39
C ILE A 279 8.48 -5.49 -47.33
N CYS A 280 8.80 -4.25 -47.72
CA CYS A 280 9.25 -3.21 -46.78
C CYS A 280 8.22 -2.94 -45.68
N PHE A 281 6.94 -2.85 -46.03
CA PHE A 281 5.84 -2.65 -45.08
C PHE A 281 5.72 -3.83 -44.11
N THR A 282 5.85 -5.06 -44.61
CA THR A 282 5.81 -6.28 -43.80
C THR A 282 6.96 -6.30 -42.79
N PHE A 283 8.19 -6.04 -43.23
CA PHE A 283 9.35 -5.94 -42.33
C PHE A 283 9.19 -4.85 -41.28
N PHE A 284 8.75 -3.66 -41.71
CA PHE A 284 8.51 -2.55 -40.80
C PHE A 284 7.44 -2.89 -39.75
N SER A 285 6.36 -3.55 -40.16
CA SER A 285 5.27 -3.96 -39.28
C SER A 285 5.72 -5.02 -38.26
N ILE A 286 6.51 -6.01 -38.70
CA ILE A 286 7.09 -7.02 -37.80
C ILE A 286 8.06 -6.37 -36.81
N TRP A 287 8.94 -5.48 -37.28
CA TRP A 287 9.85 -4.73 -36.40
C TRP A 287 9.08 -3.88 -35.38
N PHE A 288 8.03 -3.21 -35.81
CA PHE A 288 7.15 -2.41 -34.97
C PHE A 288 6.48 -3.27 -33.89
N LEU A 289 5.96 -4.44 -34.27
CA LEU A 289 5.33 -5.40 -33.36
C LEU A 289 6.33 -6.02 -32.38
N ASP A 290 7.55 -6.34 -32.80
CA ASP A 290 8.55 -6.93 -31.91
C ASP A 290 9.17 -5.90 -30.97
N ARG A 291 9.46 -4.69 -31.44
CA ARG A 291 10.26 -3.73 -30.67
C ARG A 291 9.42 -2.67 -30.00
N LEU A 292 8.56 -2.00 -30.77
CA LEU A 292 7.87 -0.81 -30.27
C LEU A 292 6.73 -1.19 -29.33
N ILE A 293 5.85 -2.12 -29.71
CA ILE A 293 4.69 -2.47 -28.88
C ILE A 293 5.12 -3.04 -27.52
N PRO A 294 6.05 -4.02 -27.43
CA PRO A 294 6.51 -4.50 -26.14
C PRO A 294 7.16 -3.43 -25.28
N TYR A 295 7.86 -2.47 -25.89
CA TYR A 295 8.44 -1.34 -25.17
C TYR A 295 7.38 -0.39 -24.61
N ILE A 296 6.29 -0.14 -25.36
CA ILE A 296 5.13 0.61 -24.87
C ILE A 296 4.47 -0.12 -23.70
N LEU A 297 4.21 -1.44 -23.84
CA LEU A 297 3.62 -2.26 -22.78
C LEU A 297 4.50 -2.25 -21.52
N PHE A 298 5.82 -2.36 -21.66
CA PHE A 298 6.78 -2.21 -20.57
C PHE A 298 6.64 -0.87 -19.84
N LYS A 299 6.55 0.25 -20.57
CA LYS A 299 6.33 1.58 -19.96
C LYS A 299 5.01 1.64 -19.20
N ILE A 300 3.95 1.07 -19.75
CA ILE A 300 2.63 1.04 -19.10
C ILE A 300 2.68 0.22 -17.82
N ILE A 301 3.32 -0.97 -17.81
CA ILE A 301 3.50 -1.78 -16.60
C ILE A 301 4.23 -0.98 -15.53
N ASN A 302 5.34 -0.32 -15.86
CA ASN A 302 6.08 0.49 -14.91
C ASN A 302 5.29 1.70 -14.40
N LEU A 303 4.47 2.31 -15.24
CA LEU A 303 3.55 3.38 -14.83
C LEU A 303 2.51 2.85 -13.83
N LEU A 304 1.90 1.68 -14.10
CA LEU A 304 0.93 1.05 -13.21
C LEU A 304 1.55 0.68 -11.85
N ILE A 305 2.79 0.18 -11.83
CA ILE A 305 3.51 -0.11 -10.58
C ILE A 305 3.71 1.19 -9.77
N ARG A 306 4.14 2.28 -10.42
CA ARG A 306 4.30 3.59 -9.74
C ARG A 306 2.97 4.11 -9.20
N LEU A 307 1.87 3.96 -9.95
CA LEU A 307 0.53 4.32 -9.50
C LEU A 307 0.09 3.46 -8.31
N LYS A 308 0.33 2.15 -8.36
CA LYS A 308 0.07 1.23 -7.25
C LYS A 308 0.81 1.66 -5.99
N VAL A 309 2.12 1.90 -6.08
CA VAL A 309 2.94 2.40 -4.96
C VAL A 309 2.34 3.69 -4.40
N LYS A 310 1.94 4.64 -5.27
CA LYS A 310 1.28 5.87 -4.85
C LYS A 310 -0.03 5.62 -4.11
N PHE A 311 -0.85 4.66 -4.53
CA PHE A 311 -2.09 4.32 -3.82
C PHE A 311 -1.85 3.60 -2.48
N VAL A 312 -0.85 2.74 -2.41
CA VAL A 312 -0.46 2.01 -1.19
C VAL A 312 0.06 2.97 -0.12
N PHE A 313 0.91 3.93 -0.51
CA PHE A 313 1.55 4.87 0.43
C PHE A 313 0.88 6.25 0.49
N ALA A 314 -0.27 6.44 -0.16
CA ALA A 314 -1.03 7.68 0.01
C ALA A 314 -1.46 7.78 1.48
N LYS A 315 -1.13 8.88 2.16
CA LYS A 315 -1.67 9.14 3.51
C LYS A 315 -3.19 9.24 3.45
N LEU A 316 -3.90 8.62 4.40
CA LEU A 316 -5.33 8.87 4.57
C LEU A 316 -5.49 10.31 5.05
N LYS A 317 -6.42 11.06 4.43
CA LYS A 317 -6.76 12.39 4.93
C LYS A 317 -7.88 12.20 5.96
N ALA A 318 -7.49 12.11 7.23
CA ALA A 318 -8.43 12.02 8.34
C ALA A 318 -9.18 13.35 8.59
#